data_AF-A0A447JPD1-F1
#
_entry.id   AF-A0A447JPD1-F1
#
_cell.length_a   1.000
_cell.length_b   1.000
_cell.length_c   1.000
_cell.angle_alpha   90.00
_cell.angle_beta   90.00
_cell.angle_gamma   90.00
#
_symmetry.space_group_name_H-M   'P 1'
#
loop_
_entity.id
_entity.type
_entity.pdbx_description
1 polymer ?
#
loop_
_entity_poly.entity_id
_entity_poly.type
_entity_poly.pdbx_seq_one_letter_code
_entity_poly.pdbx_strand_id
1 'polypeptide(L)' 'MFDLLLRHARLVDDTLTNIALQDGKIAALGDVDGPALKTIDLRGECYVSAGLD' A
#
# COMPACT_ATOMS: atom_id res chain seq x y z
N MET A 1 5.95 -8.45 -10.48
CA MET A 1 6.59 -8.46 -9.14
C MET A 1 6.72 -7.01 -8.74
N PHE A 2 6.26 -6.65 -7.55
CA PHE A 2 6.28 -5.27 -7.05
C PHE A 2 7.57 -4.99 -6.29
N ASP A 3 7.92 -3.72 -6.13
CA ASP A 3 9.01 -3.30 -5.24
C ASP A 3 8.54 -3.34 -3.78
N LEU A 4 7.34 -2.82 -3.53
CA LEU A 4 6.72 -2.73 -2.22
C LEU A 4 5.23 -3.03 -2.32
N LEU A 5 4.73 -3.88 -1.43
CA LEU A 5 3.31 -4.08 -1.17
C LEU A 5 2.99 -3.67 0.27
N LEU A 6 2.25 -2.58 0.44
CA LEU A 6 1.65 -2.21 1.72
C LEU A 6 0.28 -2.86 1.83
N ARG A 7 0.06 -3.67 2.87
CA ARG A 7 -1.24 -4.31 3.14
C ARG A 7 -2.00 -3.61 4.25
N HIS A 8 -3.32 -3.61 4.14
CA HIS A 8 -4.24 -3.05 5.13
C HIS A 8 -3.86 -1.62 5.55
N ALA A 9 -3.47 -0.81 4.58
CA ALA A 9 -3.23 0.61 4.79
C ALA A 9 -4.57 1.31 5.04
N ARG A 10 -4.67 2.09 6.12
CA ARG A 10 -5.91 2.80 6.45
C ARG A 10 -5.89 4.19 5.81
N LEU A 11 -6.87 4.48 4.97
CA LEU A 11 -7.08 5.82 4.42
C LEU A 11 -7.82 6.72 5.42
N VAL A 12 -7.92 8.02 5.12
CA VAL A 12 -8.51 9.02 6.02
C VAL A 12 -10.00 8.79 6.31
N ASP A 13 -10.67 8.05 5.43
CA ASP A 13 -12.09 7.68 5.53
C ASP A 13 -12.29 6.29 6.17
N ASP A 14 -11.27 5.79 6.89
CA ASP A 14 -11.20 4.47 7.51
C ASP A 14 -11.23 3.27 6.54
N THR A 15 -11.21 3.50 5.22
CA THR A 15 -11.09 2.43 4.23
C THR A 15 -9.74 1.72 4.37
N LEU A 16 -9.77 0.38 4.43
CA LEU A 16 -8.57 -0.44 4.31
C LEU A 16 -8.30 -0.74 2.84
N THR A 17 -7.06 -0.53 2.42
CA THR A 17 -6.62 -0.79 1.05
C THR A 17 -5.20 -1.36 1.03
N ASN A 18 -4.87 -2.13 0.01
CA ASN A 18 -3.49 -2.47 -0.28
C ASN A 18 -2.95 -1.50 -1.34
N ILE A 19 -1.66 -1.17 -1.23
CA ILE A 19 -0.95 -0.26 -2.14
C ILE A 19 0.27 -0.99 -2.68
N ALA A 20 0.30 -1.18 -4.00
CA ALA A 20 1.43 -1.80 -4.67
C ALA A 20 2.27 -0.74 -5.40
N LEU A 21 3.59 -0.78 -5.20
CA LEU A 21 4.55 0.08 -5.88
C LEU A 21 5.39 -0.73 -6.87
N GLN A 22 5.61 -0.15 -8.04
CA GLN A 22 6.50 -0.67 -9.06
C GLN A 22 7.25 0.48 -9.73
N ASP A 23 8.56 0.31 -9.89
CA ASP A 23 9.48 1.30 -10.47
C ASP A 23 9.35 2.68 -9.79
N GLY A 24 9.20 2.67 -8.47
CA GLY A 24 9.03 3.88 -7.65
C GLY A 24 7.68 4.60 -7.81
N LYS A 25 6.70 4.00 -8.49
CA LYS A 25 5.36 4.57 -8.72
C LYS A 25 4.27 3.69 -8.11
N ILE A 26 3.10 4.28 -7.83
CA ILE A 26 1.90 3.51 -7.47
C ILE A 26 1.45 2.73 -8.71
N ALA A 27 1.50 1.40 -8.62
CA ALA A 27 1.11 0.50 -9.70
C ALA A 27 -0.36 0.05 -9.56
N ALA A 28 -0.84 -0.13 -8.32
CA ALA A 28 -2.22 -0.53 -8.04
C ALA A 28 -2.67 -0.11 -6.62
N LEU A 29 -3.98 0.05 -6.47
CA LEU A 29 -4.69 0.32 -5.22
C LEU A 29 -5.90 -0.63 -5.12
N GLY A 30 -6.33 -0.97 -3.89
CA GLY A 30 -7.48 -1.83 -3.64
C GLY A 30 -7.07 -3.17 -3.03
N ASP A 31 -7.84 -4.22 -3.30
CA ASP A 31 -7.50 -5.59 -2.87
C ASP A 31 -6.45 -6.21 -3.83
N VAL A 32 -5.23 -5.65 -3.81
CA VAL A 32 -4.12 -6.09 -4.64
C VAL A 32 -3.24 -7.07 -3.87
N ASP A 33 -2.89 -8.17 -4.56
CA ASP A 33 -2.01 -9.21 -4.08
C ASP A 33 -0.98 -9.62 -5.16
N GLY A 34 0.16 -10.15 -4.73
CA GLY A 34 1.20 -10.63 -5.62
C GLY A 34 2.59 -10.62 -4.97
N PRO A 35 3.59 -11.20 -5.65
CA PRO A 35 4.97 -11.18 -5.17
C PRO A 35 5.52 -9.75 -5.17
N ALA A 36 6.11 -9.35 -4.04
CA ALA A 36 6.82 -8.08 -3.87
C ALA A 36 8.20 -8.32 -3.27
N LEU A 37 9.18 -7.47 -3.62
CA LEU A 37 10.50 -7.48 -3.00
C LEU A 37 10.41 -7.20 -1.50
N LYS A 38 9.46 -6.36 -1.10
CA LYS A 38 9.10 -6.10 0.30
C LYS A 38 7.60 -6.07 0.47
N THR A 39 7.11 -6.71 1.52
CA THR A 39 5.72 -6.59 1.97
C THR A 39 5.71 -6.08 3.40
N ILE A 40 4.86 -5.09 3.67
CA ILE A 40 4.61 -4.58 5.02
C ILE A 40 3.11 -4.64 5.26
N ASP A 41 2.69 -5.36 6.29
CA ASP A 41 1.31 -5.34 6.76
C ASP A 41 1.17 -4.26 7.84
N LEU A 42 0.38 -3.24 7.54
CA LEU A 42 0.06 -2.16 8.48
C LEU A 42 -1.08 -2.51 9.42
N ARG A 43 -1.72 -3.68 9.23
CA ARG A 43 -2.75 -4.26 10.11
C ARG A 43 -3.97 -3.37 10.31
N GLY A 44 -4.15 -2.34 9.48
CA GLY A 44 -5.12 -1.28 9.69
C GLY A 44 -4.83 -0.41 10.91
N GLU A 45 -3.64 -0.48 11.52
CA GLU A 45 -3.29 0.25 12.75
C GLU A 45 -2.68 1.63 12.47
N CYS A 46 -2.28 1.90 11.22
CA CYS A 46 -1.69 3.17 10.79
C CYS A 46 -2.46 3.80 9.63
N TYR A 47 -2.68 5.13 9.73
CA TYR A 47 -3.17 5.93 8.61
C TYR A 47 -2.05 6.22 7.61
N VAL A 48 -2.38 6.25 6.32
CA VAL A 48 -1.47 6.67 5.24
C VAL A 48 -2.05 7.85 4.47
N SER A 49 -1.18 8.69 3.94
CA SER A 49 -1.53 9.79 3.03
C SER A 49 -0.54 9.85 1.88
N ALA A 50 -0.87 10.62 0.84
CA ALA A 50 0.16 11.12 -0.06
C ALA A 50 1.18 11.93 0.76
N GLY A 51 2.46 11.84 0.38
CA GLY A 51 3.50 12.72 0.94
C GLY A 51 3.29 14.16 0.49
N LEU A 52 3.72 15.12 1.30
CA LEU A 52 3.91 16.49 0.85
C LEU A 52 5.24 16.56 0.07
N ASP A 53 5.26 17.31 -1.03
CA ASP A 53 6.48 17.66 -1.78
C ASP A 53 7.38 18.65 -1.01
#